data_AF-A0A350PLW5-F1
#
_entry.id   AF-A0A350PLW5-F1
#
_cell.length_a   1.000
_cell.length_b   1.000
_cell.length_c   1.000
_cell.angle_alpha   90.00
_cell.angle_beta   90.00
_cell.angle_gamma   90.00
#
_symmetry.space_group_name_H-M   'P 1'
#
loop_
_entity.id
_entity.type
_entity.pdbx_description
1 polymer ?
#
loop_
_entity_poly.entity_id
_entity_poly.type
_entity_poly.pdbx_seq_one_letter_code
_entity_poly.pdbx_strand_id
1 'polypeptide(L)'
;MSRINSFYVFIFLAFVTLMTVNSFYFKGSSSFLGVTYAKAYKINAEKSGIIEALYVVPGQEVQKGDKLIEVESPQLNLDIQKLRKEIELFESEKKEK
;
A
#
# COMPACT_ATOMS: atom_id res chain seq x y z
N MET A 1 65.36 -24.82 -10.40
CA MET A 1 64.79 -24.44 -11.70
C MET A 1 63.69 -25.44 -12.04
N SER A 2 62.46 -25.16 -11.64
CA SER A 2 61.35 -26.12 -11.81
C SER A 2 60.96 -26.20 -13.29
N ARG A 3 61.09 -27.40 -13.88
CA ARG A 3 60.60 -27.70 -15.23
C ARG A 3 59.08 -27.82 -15.15
N ILE A 4 58.39 -26.71 -15.34
CA ILE A 4 56.94 -26.71 -15.49
C ILE A 4 56.60 -27.58 -16.70
N ASN A 5 55.85 -28.66 -16.44
CA ASN A 5 55.45 -29.59 -17.47
C ASN A 5 54.36 -28.94 -18.32
N SER A 6 54.61 -28.84 -19.63
CA SER A 6 53.75 -28.14 -20.60
C SER A 6 52.29 -28.61 -20.56
N PHE A 7 52.08 -29.88 -20.22
CA PHE A 7 50.74 -30.46 -20.06
C PHE A 7 49.91 -29.77 -18.97
N TYR A 8 50.49 -29.44 -17.82
CA TYR A 8 49.77 -28.76 -16.74
C TYR A 8 49.49 -27.29 -17.08
N VAL A 9 50.37 -26.64 -17.85
CA VAL A 9 50.15 -25.27 -18.33
C VAL A 9 48.96 -25.24 -19.29
N PHE A 10 48.87 -26.23 -20.19
CA PHE A 10 47.75 -26.35 -21.12
C PHE A 10 46.42 -26.56 -20.40
N ILE A 11 46.37 -27.44 -19.39
CA ILE A 11 45.17 -27.69 -18.58
C ILE A 11 44.76 -26.42 -17.82
N PHE A 12 45.70 -25.73 -17.19
CA PHE A 12 45.41 -24.49 -16.48
C PHE A 12 44.86 -23.43 -17.42
N LEU A 13 45.44 -23.29 -18.61
CA LEU A 13 44.97 -22.34 -19.62
C LEU A 13 43.56 -22.69 -20.11
N ALA A 14 43.27 -23.97 -20.37
CA ALA A 14 41.93 -24.44 -20.73
C ALA A 14 40.90 -24.22 -19.62
N PHE A 15 41.30 -24.34 -18.35
CA PHE A 15 40.42 -24.09 -17.22
C PHE A 15 40.10 -22.59 -17.08
N VAL A 16 41.11 -21.73 -17.23
CA VAL A 16 40.94 -20.27 -17.17
C VAL A 16 40.07 -19.77 -18.32
N THR A 17 40.21 -20.33 -19.53
CA THR A 17 39.36 -19.95 -20.67
C THR A 17 37.91 -20.34 -20.43
N LEU A 18 37.64 -21.55 -19.97
CA LEU A 18 36.29 -21.99 -19.62
C LEU A 18 35.67 -21.14 -18.51
N MET A 19 36.44 -20.80 -17.47
CA MET A 19 35.97 -19.96 -16.37
C MET A 19 35.65 -18.53 -16.83
N THR A 20 36.46 -17.98 -17.75
CA THR A 20 36.25 -16.66 -18.34
C THR A 20 34.98 -16.63 -19.20
N VAL A 21 34.78 -17.65 -20.05
CA VAL A 21 33.57 -17.78 -20.87
C VAL A 21 32.34 -17.94 -19.98
N ASN A 22 32.39 -18.81 -18.97
CA ASN A 22 31.29 -18.96 -18.03
C ASN A 22 30.96 -17.65 -17.33
N SER A 23 31.96 -16.93 -16.79
CA SER A 23 31.70 -15.66 -16.08
C SER A 23 31.22 -14.54 -17.02
N PHE A 24 31.66 -14.52 -18.27
CA PHE A 24 31.27 -13.49 -19.24
C PHE A 24 29.87 -13.74 -19.82
N TYR A 25 29.50 -14.99 -20.08
CA TYR A 25 28.19 -15.37 -20.62
C TYR A 25 27.13 -15.56 -19.52
N PHE A 26 27.49 -16.07 -18.34
CA PHE A 26 26.65 -16.07 -17.14
C PHE A 26 26.78 -14.77 -16.34
N LYS A 27 26.70 -13.62 -17.02
CA LYS A 27 26.13 -12.45 -16.36
C LYS A 27 24.65 -12.75 -16.19
N GLY A 28 24.34 -13.53 -15.16
CA GLY A 28 23.00 -13.94 -14.81
C GLY A 28 22.09 -12.74 -14.91
N SER A 29 21.01 -12.87 -15.68
CA SER A 29 20.01 -11.82 -15.80
C SER A 29 19.54 -11.49 -14.40
N SER A 30 20.09 -10.44 -13.79
CA SER A 30 19.52 -9.82 -12.62
C SER A 30 18.27 -9.08 -13.10
N SER A 31 17.29 -9.85 -13.57
CA SER A 31 15.95 -9.36 -13.84
C SER A 31 15.43 -8.93 -12.48
N PHE A 32 15.64 -7.65 -12.19
CA PHE A 32 15.01 -6.98 -11.08
C PHE A 32 13.51 -7.05 -11.35
N LEU A 33 12.86 -8.05 -10.77
CA LEU A 33 11.41 -8.12 -10.69
C LEU A 33 11.01 -7.02 -9.70
N GLY A 34 10.90 -5.80 -10.23
CA GLY A 34 10.38 -4.66 -9.52
C GLY A 34 8.92 -4.92 -9.17
N VAL A 35 8.69 -5.58 -8.04
CA VAL A 35 7.36 -5.72 -7.47
C VAL A 35 6.97 -4.36 -6.89
N THR A 36 6.17 -3.62 -7.65
CA THR A 36 5.52 -2.42 -7.15
C THR A 36 4.39 -2.83 -6.22
N TYR A 37 4.43 -2.37 -4.98
CA TYR A 37 3.39 -2.62 -4.00
C TYR A 37 2.42 -1.44 -4.01
N ALA A 38 1.22 -1.65 -4.54
CA ALA A 38 0.13 -0.71 -4.32
C ALA A 38 -0.29 -0.81 -2.85
N LYS A 39 -0.22 0.30 -2.11
CA LYS A 39 -0.77 0.37 -0.75
C LYS A 39 -2.30 0.36 -0.85
N ALA A 40 -2.90 -0.82 -0.82
CA ALA A 40 -4.35 -0.95 -0.79
C ALA A 40 -4.89 -0.34 0.52
N TYR A 41 -5.75 0.67 0.41
CA TYR A 41 -6.41 1.30 1.55
C TYR A 41 -7.89 0.93 1.56
N LYS A 42 -8.37 0.36 2.66
CA LYS A 42 -9.78 0.06 2.86
C LYS A 42 -10.44 1.23 3.60
N ILE A 43 -11.39 1.87 2.93
CA ILE A 43 -12.20 2.95 3.52
C ILE A 43 -13.43 2.29 4.15
N ASN A 44 -13.61 2.47 5.45
CA ASN A 44 -14.75 1.94 6.19
C ASN A 44 -15.58 3.11 6.73
N ALA A 45 -16.90 2.95 6.79
CA ALA A 45 -17.76 3.88 7.50
C ALA A 45 -17.63 3.65 9.01
N GLU A 46 -17.52 4.74 9.79
CA GLU A 46 -17.41 4.69 11.25
C GLU A 46 -18.71 4.20 11.91
N LYS A 47 -19.85 4.50 11.29
CA LYS A 47 -21.17 4.10 11.77
C LYS A 47 -21.95 3.36 10.68
N SER A 48 -22.76 2.40 11.13
CA SER A 48 -23.70 1.69 10.27
C SER A 48 -24.82 2.63 9.81
N GLY A 49 -25.19 2.50 8.54
CA GLY A 49 -26.26 3.29 7.92
C GLY A 49 -26.60 2.78 6.53
N ILE A 50 -27.57 3.43 5.89
CA ILE A 50 -28.02 3.16 4.54
C ILE A 50 -27.27 4.10 3.59
N ILE A 51 -26.76 3.58 2.48
CA ILE A 51 -26.09 4.40 1.47
C ILE A 51 -27.17 5.18 0.70
N GLU A 52 -27.14 6.51 0.78
CA GLU A 52 -28.04 7.38 0.01
C GLU A 52 -27.50 7.62 -1.40
N ALA A 53 -26.21 7.90 -1.50
CA ALA A 53 -25.56 8.20 -2.78
C ALA A 53 -24.12 7.70 -2.83
N LEU A 54 -23.74 7.24 -4.03
CA LEU A 54 -22.38 6.85 -4.38
C LEU A 54 -21.86 7.83 -5.43
N TYR A 55 -20.74 8.49 -5.13
CA TYR A 55 -20.17 9.55 -5.97
C TYR A 55 -18.93 9.11 -6.75
N VAL A 56 -18.61 7.81 -6.73
CA VAL A 56 -17.40 7.26 -7.34
C VAL A 56 -17.68 6.02 -8.16
N VAL A 57 -16.92 5.84 -9.24
CA VAL A 57 -16.95 4.63 -10.06
C VAL A 57 -15.66 3.80 -9.90
N PRO A 58 -15.70 2.47 -10.12
CA PRO A 58 -14.50 1.64 -10.06
C PRO A 58 -13.42 2.13 -11.02
N GLY A 59 -12.20 2.32 -10.52
CA GLY A 59 -11.05 2.81 -11.31
C GLY A 59 -10.91 4.33 -11.37
N GLN A 60 -11.81 5.09 -10.74
CA GLN A 60 -11.70 6.54 -10.60
C GLN A 60 -10.56 6.92 -9.64
N GLU A 61 -9.76 7.92 -10.04
CA GLU A 61 -8.78 8.55 -9.15
C GLU A 61 -9.48 9.52 -8.20
N VAL A 62 -9.20 9.40 -6.90
CA VAL A 62 -9.79 10.22 -5.83
C VAL A 62 -8.70 10.75 -4.92
N GLN A 63 -8.89 11.96 -4.39
CA GLN A 63 -7.96 12.63 -3.50
C GLN A 63 -8.49 12.67 -2.06
N LYS A 64 -7.58 12.98 -1.12
CA LYS A 64 -7.93 13.09 0.30
C LYS A 64 -8.91 14.25 0.49
N GLY A 65 -10.11 13.94 0.97
CA GLY A 65 -11.17 14.91 1.25
C GLY A 65 -12.36 14.81 0.29
N ASP A 66 -12.23 14.03 -0.77
CA ASP A 66 -13.33 13.84 -1.72
C ASP A 66 -14.50 13.08 -1.07
N LYS A 67 -15.73 13.52 -1.36
CA LYS A 67 -16.94 12.82 -0.93
C LYS A 67 -17.10 11.56 -1.79
N LEU A 68 -16.97 10.39 -1.16
CA LEU A 68 -17.09 9.10 -1.84
C LEU A 68 -18.51 8.54 -1.76
N ILE A 69 -19.08 8.60 -0.56
CA ILE A 69 -20.40 8.08 -0.23
C ILE A 69 -21.11 9.05 0.70
N GLU A 70 -22.43 9.02 0.65
CA GLU A 70 -23.31 9.66 1.61
C GLU A 70 -24.13 8.56 2.28
N VAL A 71 -24.11 8.57 3.61
CA VAL A 71 -24.68 7.51 4.43
C VAL A 71 -25.63 8.15 5.42
N GLU A 72 -26.89 7.73 5.38
CA GLU A 72 -27.89 8.11 6.36
C GLU A 72 -27.92 7.07 7.48
N SER A 73 -27.79 7.54 8.72
CA SER A 73 -27.93 6.69 9.91
C SER A 73 -29.06 7.24 10.79
N PRO A 74 -30.23 6.58 10.83
CA PRO A 74 -31.34 7.01 11.68
C PRO A 74 -30.95 7.10 13.16
N GLN A 75 -30.13 6.16 13.62
CA GLN A 75 -29.60 6.14 15.00
C GLN A 75 -28.77 7.40 15.30
N LEU A 76 -27.88 7.78 14.38
CA LEU A 76 -27.03 8.96 14.54
C LEU A 76 -27.86 10.23 14.65
N ASN A 77 -28.93 10.33 13.87
CA ASN A 77 -29.82 11.49 13.90
C ASN A 77 -30.56 11.61 15.25
N LEU A 78 -31.04 10.48 15.80
CA LEU A 78 -31.64 10.44 17.14
C LEU A 78 -30.67 10.85 18.24
N ASP A 79 -29.43 10.37 18.19
CA ASP A 79 -28.39 10.71 19.15
C ASP A 79 -28.08 12.21 19.11
N ILE A 80 -27.95 12.79 17.91
CA ILE A 80 -27.71 14.23 17.72
C ILE A 80 -28.85 15.04 18.34
N GLN A 81 -30.11 14.64 18.11
CA GLN A 81 -31.25 15.35 18.69
C GLN A 81 -31.27 15.28 20.21
N LYS A 82 -30.94 14.11 20.78
CA LYS A 82 -30.85 13.95 22.23
C LYS A 82 -29.77 14.84 22.83
N LEU A 83 -28.57 14.84 22.26
CA LEU A 83 -27.47 15.69 22.71
C LEU A 83 -27.80 17.17 22.60
N ARG A 84 -28.45 17.60 21.51
CA ARG A 84 -28.88 19.00 21.33
C ARG A 84 -29.85 19.43 22.42
N LYS A 85 -30.84 18.60 22.77
CA LYS A 85 -31.78 18.88 23.86
C LYS A 85 -31.10 18.98 25.22
N GLU A 86 -30.11 18.13 25.46
CA GLU A 86 -29.34 18.15 26.70
C GLU A 86 -28.47 19.41 26.82
N ILE A 87 -27.83 19.82 25.72
CA ILE A 87 -27.10 21.10 25.66
C ILE A 87 -28.04 22.27 25.93
N GLU A 88 -29.23 22.29 25.33
CA GLU A 88 -30.23 23.35 25.51
C GLU A 88 -30.70 23.45 26.98
N LEU A 89 -30.97 22.31 27.62
CA LEU A 89 -31.34 22.25 29.03
C LEU A 89 -30.22 22.83 29.91
N PHE A 90 -28.97 22.39 29.72
CA PHE A 90 -27.84 22.91 30.51
C PHE A 90 -27.56 24.40 30.26
N GLU A 91 -27.79 24.90 29.05
CA GLU A 91 -27.69 26.33 28.76
C GLU A 91 -28.79 27.14 29.45
N SER A 92 -30.02 26.61 29.55
CA SER A 92 -31.09 27.24 30.33
C SER A 92 -30.77 27.27 31.82
N GLU A 93 -30.27 26.16 32.39
CA GLU A 93 -29.88 26.08 33.81
C GLU A 93 -28.73 27.04 34.16
N LYS A 94 -27.78 27.22 33.23
CA LYS A 94 -26.69 28.20 33.38
C LYS A 94 -27.16 29.66 33.30
N LYS A 95 -28.23 29.95 32.57
CA LYS A 95 -28.80 31.30 32.47
C LYS A 95 -29.67 31.66 33.67
N GLU A 96 -30.26 30.67 34.32
CA GLU A 96 -31.07 30.86 35.53
C GLU A 96 -30.25 30.95 36.83
N LYS A 97 -28.96 30.61 36.79
CA LYS A 97 -28.00 30.81 37.90
C LYS A 97 -27.16 32.07 37.71
#